data_AF-A0A0Q7N9T3-F1
#
_entry.id   AF-A0A0Q7N9T3-F1
#
_cell.length_a   1.000
_cell.length_b   1.000
_cell.length_c   1.000
_cell.angle_alpha   90.00
_cell.angle_beta   90.00
_cell.angle_gamma   90.00
#
_symmetry.space_group_name_H-M   'P 1'
#
loop_
_entity.id
_entity.type
_entity.pdbx_description
1 polymer ?
#
loop_
_entity_poly.entity_id
_entity_poly.type
_entity_poly.pdbx_seq_one_letter_code
_entity_poly.pdbx_strand_id
1 'polypeptide(L)'
;MPANLKITMILKDLPEDTPLGTEIATISTEMIGVSFTSVSISSYERVYVGMLEWENYPSDLFEIVGAKIVLKSGLDYEKYDTFDAYNANFAIDATLSDGTTARAIAGLQVTDAIEEIRGTGQADKIFGTNSMDYIITGSGNDQIRGSAGDDVLYGGTGGDRLWGGEDADTFLYKAINESTVKNPDIIYDWQHIAGGGTRDVIDLRAIDARSDYSGNQPFKWLGATDFNGKKGQLNYNYEKDGDTHIYGDLNGDKKADFEIVLDGKIKMYADDFLL
;
A
#
# COMPACT_ATOMS: atom_id res chain seq x y z
N MET A 1 -27.06 34.80 -22.33
CA MET A 1 -26.03 33.75 -22.38
C MET A 1 -26.69 32.50 -21.83
N PRO A 2 -26.45 31.29 -22.36
CA PRO A 2 -26.97 30.09 -21.73
C PRO A 2 -26.46 30.01 -20.28
N ALA A 3 -27.30 29.57 -19.35
CA ALA A 3 -26.87 29.45 -17.97
C ALA A 3 -25.85 28.32 -17.89
N ASN A 4 -24.66 28.65 -17.43
CA ASN A 4 -23.64 27.65 -17.19
C ASN A 4 -23.84 27.06 -15.79
N LEU A 5 -23.68 25.75 -15.72
CA LEU A 5 -23.55 25.02 -14.47
C LEU A 5 -22.11 25.18 -13.98
N LYS A 6 -21.93 25.44 -12.70
CA LYS A 6 -20.62 25.51 -12.06
C LYS A 6 -20.52 24.44 -10.98
N ILE A 7 -19.49 23.60 -11.11
CA ILE A 7 -19.05 22.69 -10.06
C ILE A 7 -17.93 23.41 -9.30
N THR A 8 -18.07 23.53 -7.98
CA THR A 8 -17.03 24.08 -7.11
C THR A 8 -16.52 22.96 -6.22
N MET A 9 -15.29 22.52 -6.48
CA MET A 9 -14.62 21.49 -5.68
C MET A 9 -14.35 22.00 -4.27
N ILE A 10 -14.61 21.15 -3.28
CA ILE A 10 -14.26 21.40 -1.87
C ILE A 10 -12.90 20.77 -1.56
N LEU A 11 -12.66 19.58 -2.08
CA LEU A 11 -11.39 18.87 -1.95
C LEU A 11 -10.51 19.09 -3.19
N LYS A 12 -9.19 18.99 -2.99
CA LYS A 12 -8.19 19.11 -4.06
C LYS A 12 -7.88 17.74 -4.69
N ASP A 13 -7.88 16.74 -3.85
CA ASP A 13 -7.65 15.31 -4.04
C ASP A 13 -8.72 14.54 -3.24
N LEU A 14 -8.84 13.25 -3.53
CA LEU A 14 -9.78 12.36 -2.86
C LEU A 14 -9.01 11.18 -2.26
N PRO A 15 -8.54 11.28 -1.00
CA PRO A 15 -7.92 10.16 -0.30
C PRO A 15 -8.83 8.93 -0.30
N GLU A 16 -8.28 7.73 -0.45
CA GLU A 16 -9.10 6.52 -0.58
C GLU A 16 -9.90 6.17 0.69
N ASP A 17 -9.37 6.56 1.85
CA ASP A 17 -9.99 6.44 3.17
C ASP A 17 -11.11 7.48 3.42
N THR A 18 -11.39 8.36 2.45
CA THR A 18 -12.39 9.42 2.58
C THR A 18 -13.72 8.85 3.08
N PRO A 19 -14.26 9.34 4.21
CA PRO A 19 -15.51 8.81 4.76
C PRO A 19 -16.69 8.94 3.81
N LEU A 20 -17.54 7.91 3.75
CA LEU A 20 -18.81 7.97 3.03
C LEU A 20 -19.67 9.12 3.56
N GLY A 21 -20.35 9.83 2.66
CA GLY A 21 -21.11 11.03 3.01
C GLY A 21 -20.27 12.32 2.99
N THR A 22 -18.97 12.25 2.69
CA THR A 22 -18.13 13.45 2.54
C THR A 22 -18.57 14.29 1.33
N GLU A 23 -18.77 15.58 1.56
CA GLU A 23 -19.10 16.55 0.51
C GLU A 23 -17.85 16.89 -0.31
N ILE A 24 -17.79 16.43 -1.55
CA ILE A 24 -16.63 16.62 -2.42
C ILE A 24 -16.72 17.90 -3.27
N ALA A 25 -17.92 18.34 -3.59
CA ALA A 25 -18.17 19.53 -4.41
C ALA A 25 -19.59 20.07 -4.23
N THR A 26 -19.79 21.33 -4.65
CA THR A 26 -21.10 21.96 -4.76
C THR A 26 -21.45 22.29 -6.21
N ILE A 27 -22.74 22.29 -6.51
CA ILE A 27 -23.32 22.60 -7.81
C ILE A 27 -24.08 23.93 -7.70
N SER A 28 -23.81 24.84 -8.63
CA SER A 28 -24.48 26.14 -8.70
C SER A 28 -24.74 26.58 -10.14
N THR A 29 -25.58 27.59 -10.31
CA THR A 29 -25.78 28.28 -11.59
C THR A 29 -25.02 29.61 -11.58
N GLU A 30 -24.44 29.99 -12.72
CA GLU A 30 -23.75 31.29 -12.85
C GLU A 30 -24.72 32.45 -13.12
N MET A 31 -25.99 32.16 -13.43
CA MET A 31 -27.02 33.18 -13.69
C MET A 31 -27.90 33.46 -12.46
N ILE A 32 -27.97 34.73 -12.07
CA ILE A 32 -28.84 35.21 -11.00
C ILE A 32 -30.31 34.90 -11.34
N GLY A 33 -31.03 34.29 -10.40
CA GLY A 33 -32.47 33.99 -10.54
C GLY A 33 -32.78 32.72 -11.34
N VAL A 34 -31.76 31.97 -11.78
CA VAL A 34 -31.92 30.67 -12.44
C VAL A 34 -31.57 29.55 -11.47
N SER A 35 -32.48 28.59 -11.29
CA SER A 35 -32.26 27.39 -10.46
C SER A 35 -32.30 26.13 -11.32
N PHE A 36 -31.79 25.01 -10.79
CA PHE A 36 -32.02 23.70 -11.40
C PHE A 36 -33.41 23.17 -10.99
N THR A 37 -34.14 22.60 -11.94
CA THR A 37 -35.41 21.88 -11.73
C THR A 37 -35.18 20.38 -11.65
N SER A 38 -34.14 19.89 -12.32
CA SER A 38 -33.58 18.56 -12.12
C SER A 38 -32.07 18.62 -12.23
N VAL A 39 -31.41 17.71 -11.50
CA VAL A 39 -29.97 17.54 -11.55
C VAL A 39 -29.67 16.05 -11.41
N SER A 40 -28.74 15.56 -12.22
CA SER A 40 -28.31 14.16 -12.21
C SER A 40 -26.81 14.08 -12.41
N ILE A 41 -26.20 13.10 -11.77
CA ILE A 41 -24.83 12.73 -12.00
C ILE A 41 -24.79 11.63 -13.06
N SER A 42 -23.96 11.80 -14.08
CA SER A 42 -23.49 10.72 -14.92
C SER A 42 -22.01 10.52 -14.60
N SER A 43 -21.63 9.34 -14.12
CA SER A 43 -20.20 9.00 -14.06
C SER A 43 -19.68 9.08 -15.49
N TYR A 44 -18.59 9.83 -15.68
CA TYR A 44 -17.99 10.04 -16.98
C TYR A 44 -16.53 9.67 -16.85
N GLU A 45 -16.15 8.49 -17.31
CA GLU A 45 -14.75 8.08 -17.28
C GLU A 45 -14.06 8.34 -18.62
N ARG A 46 -12.90 8.98 -18.54
CA ARG A 46 -11.81 8.80 -19.50
C ARG A 46 -10.61 8.32 -18.71
N VAL A 47 -10.51 7.02 -18.49
CA VAL A 47 -9.25 6.45 -17.99
C VAL A 47 -8.36 6.23 -19.19
N TYR A 48 -7.21 6.91 -19.24
CA TYR A 48 -6.17 6.63 -20.22
C TYR A 48 -5.27 5.55 -19.63
N VAL A 49 -5.71 4.29 -19.67
CA VAL A 49 -4.85 3.16 -19.29
C VAL A 49 -3.97 2.85 -20.50
N GLY A 50 -2.66 2.93 -20.32
CA GLY A 50 -1.70 2.50 -21.32
C GLY A 50 -2.02 1.06 -21.75
N MET A 51 -2.41 0.90 -23.02
CA MET A 51 -2.95 -0.31 -23.64
C MET A 51 -4.37 -0.74 -23.21
N LEU A 52 -5.36 -0.03 -23.76
CA LEU A 52 -6.56 -0.60 -24.40
C LEU A 52 -7.51 -1.47 -23.57
N GLU A 53 -7.80 -1.14 -22.30
CA GLU A 53 -9.01 -1.67 -21.66
C GLU A 53 -9.88 -0.57 -21.05
N TRP A 54 -11.17 -0.61 -21.41
CA TRP A 54 -12.22 0.30 -20.99
C TRP A 54 -13.10 -0.46 -20.01
N GLU A 55 -12.84 -0.34 -18.71
CA GLU A 55 -13.81 -0.75 -17.70
C GLU A 55 -14.71 0.43 -17.33
N ASN A 56 -16.01 0.17 -17.20
CA ASN A 56 -16.94 1.11 -16.60
C ASN A 56 -16.84 0.93 -15.08
N TYR A 57 -16.20 1.84 -14.36
CA TYR A 57 -16.26 1.88 -12.90
C TYR A 57 -17.55 2.53 -12.42
N PRO A 58 -17.93 2.29 -11.15
CA PRO A 58 -19.34 2.26 -10.79
C PRO A 58 -19.94 3.63 -11.02
N SER A 59 -21.08 3.64 -11.70
CA SER A 59 -21.96 4.80 -11.82
C SER A 59 -22.52 5.28 -10.48
N ASP A 60 -21.93 4.85 -9.37
CA ASP A 60 -22.46 4.96 -8.01
C ASP A 60 -21.42 5.42 -6.98
N LEU A 61 -20.23 5.89 -7.42
CA LEU A 61 -19.21 6.43 -6.51
C LEU A 61 -19.68 7.71 -5.82
N PHE A 62 -20.44 8.53 -6.53
CA PHE A 62 -20.95 9.81 -6.04
C PHE A 62 -22.46 9.86 -6.16
N GLU A 63 -23.09 10.60 -5.24
CA GLU A 63 -24.49 10.95 -5.30
C GLU A 63 -24.72 12.45 -5.15
N ILE A 64 -25.91 12.90 -5.57
CA ILE A 64 -26.33 14.28 -5.39
C ILE A 64 -27.27 14.37 -4.19
N VAL A 65 -26.88 15.16 -3.19
CA VAL A 65 -27.71 15.49 -2.03
C VAL A 65 -28.01 16.99 -2.05
N GLY A 66 -29.16 17.35 -2.61
CA GLY A 66 -29.52 18.76 -2.82
C GLY A 66 -28.63 19.40 -3.90
N ALA A 67 -27.83 20.39 -3.52
CA ALA A 67 -26.85 21.06 -4.39
C ALA A 67 -25.42 20.54 -4.20
N LYS A 68 -25.26 19.40 -3.53
CA LYS A 68 -23.97 18.83 -3.12
C LYS A 68 -23.69 17.55 -3.87
N ILE A 69 -22.41 17.31 -4.15
CA ILE A 69 -21.90 16.03 -4.63
C ILE A 69 -21.20 15.37 -3.45
N VAL A 70 -21.58 14.12 -3.18
CA VAL A 70 -21.21 13.41 -1.96
C VAL A 70 -20.63 12.06 -2.31
N LEU A 71 -19.58 11.63 -1.62
CA LEU A 71 -19.05 10.27 -1.76
C LEU A 71 -20.07 9.25 -1.24
N LYS A 72 -20.44 8.29 -2.08
CA LYS A 72 -21.45 7.27 -1.81
C LYS A 72 -20.86 5.89 -1.55
N SER A 73 -19.78 5.53 -2.24
CA SER A 73 -19.09 4.24 -2.06
C SER A 73 -17.63 4.43 -1.71
N GLY A 74 -17.02 3.39 -1.14
CA GLY A 74 -15.59 3.39 -0.83
C GLY A 74 -14.75 3.47 -2.10
N LEU A 75 -13.52 3.94 -1.91
CA LEU A 75 -12.48 3.93 -2.92
C LEU A 75 -11.56 2.74 -2.62
N ASP A 76 -10.85 2.32 -3.64
CA ASP A 76 -9.89 1.22 -3.60
C ASP A 76 -8.81 1.67 -4.57
N TYR A 77 -7.83 2.43 -4.07
CA TYR A 77 -6.77 3.01 -4.88
C TYR A 77 -5.91 1.89 -5.48
N GLU A 78 -5.64 0.86 -4.69
CA GLU A 78 -4.71 -0.22 -4.98
C GLU A 78 -5.14 -1.11 -6.13
N LYS A 79 -6.44 -1.33 -6.27
CA LYS A 79 -6.99 -1.98 -7.47
C LYS A 79 -6.63 -1.25 -8.78
N TYR A 80 -6.30 0.04 -8.72
CA TYR A 80 -6.08 0.90 -9.88
C TYR A 80 -4.67 1.50 -9.97
N ASP A 81 -3.78 1.22 -9.02
CA ASP A 81 -2.43 1.81 -8.93
C ASP A 81 -1.47 1.36 -10.04
N THR A 82 -1.92 0.54 -11.00
CA THR A 82 -1.10 0.11 -12.13
C THR A 82 -0.45 1.25 -12.97
N PHE A 83 -0.84 2.54 -12.77
CA PHE A 83 -0.36 3.68 -13.56
C PHE A 83 -0.22 5.05 -12.81
N ASP A 84 0.07 5.09 -11.51
CA ASP A 84 0.42 6.33 -10.74
C ASP A 84 -0.66 7.44 -10.67
N ALA A 85 -1.88 7.24 -11.21
CA ALA A 85 -2.92 8.27 -11.22
C ALA A 85 -4.34 7.75 -11.46
N TYR A 86 -5.02 7.30 -10.41
CA TYR A 86 -6.46 7.07 -10.46
C TYR A 86 -7.23 8.41 -10.39
N ASN A 87 -8.16 8.64 -11.32
CA ASN A 87 -8.97 9.88 -11.37
C ASN A 87 -10.47 9.55 -11.36
N ALA A 88 -11.17 9.99 -10.32
CA ALA A 88 -12.61 9.90 -10.20
C ALA A 88 -13.28 11.05 -10.97
N ASN A 89 -13.69 10.79 -12.21
CA ASN A 89 -14.32 11.78 -13.09
C ASN A 89 -15.85 11.66 -13.10
N PHE A 90 -16.55 12.80 -13.07
CA PHE A 90 -18.01 12.85 -13.08
C PHE A 90 -18.53 14.03 -13.90
N ALA A 91 -19.72 13.84 -14.46
CA ALA A 91 -20.46 14.89 -15.14
C ALA A 91 -21.79 15.14 -14.45
N ILE A 92 -22.18 16.40 -14.40
CA ILE A 92 -23.47 16.84 -13.90
C ILE A 92 -24.28 17.37 -15.06
N ASP A 93 -25.45 16.75 -15.27
CA ASP A 93 -26.46 17.19 -16.20
C ASP A 93 -27.61 17.84 -15.43
N ALA A 94 -28.05 19.02 -15.85
CA ALA A 94 -29.13 19.76 -15.19
C ALA A 94 -30.15 20.28 -16.21
N THR A 95 -31.42 20.23 -15.83
CA THR A 95 -32.46 21.06 -16.47
C THR A 95 -32.68 22.30 -15.62
N LEU A 96 -32.69 23.46 -16.24
CA LEU A 96 -32.77 24.75 -15.56
C LEU A 96 -34.20 25.31 -15.59
N SER A 97 -34.48 26.24 -14.68
CA SER A 97 -35.80 26.88 -14.53
C SER A 97 -36.25 27.69 -15.75
N ASP A 98 -35.33 28.02 -16.66
CA ASP A 98 -35.61 28.68 -17.94
C ASP A 98 -35.90 27.70 -19.10
N GLY A 99 -35.92 26.40 -18.80
CA GLY A 99 -36.18 25.33 -19.78
C GLY A 99 -34.95 24.90 -20.58
N THR A 100 -33.77 25.49 -20.35
CA THR A 100 -32.51 25.06 -20.96
C THR A 100 -31.89 23.89 -20.21
N THR A 101 -30.97 23.17 -20.87
CA THR A 101 -30.14 22.15 -20.24
C THR A 101 -28.69 22.63 -20.14
N ALA A 102 -28.00 22.20 -19.10
CA ALA A 102 -26.59 22.52 -18.87
C ALA A 102 -25.83 21.27 -18.42
N ARG A 103 -24.55 21.20 -18.80
CA ARG A 103 -23.62 20.14 -18.38
C ARG A 103 -22.33 20.76 -17.85
N ALA A 104 -21.82 20.24 -16.74
CA ALA A 104 -20.45 20.48 -16.29
C ALA A 104 -19.74 19.17 -15.97
N ILE A 105 -18.43 19.16 -16.09
CA ILE A 105 -17.59 17.99 -15.83
C ILE A 105 -16.52 18.42 -14.83
N ALA A 106 -16.24 17.55 -13.87
CA ALA A 106 -15.13 17.69 -12.95
C ALA A 106 -14.54 16.31 -12.65
N GLY A 107 -13.36 16.30 -12.05
CA GLY A 107 -12.75 15.09 -11.52
C GLY A 107 -11.83 15.45 -10.36
N LEU A 108 -11.58 14.46 -9.50
CA LEU A 108 -10.49 14.51 -8.53
C LEU A 108 -9.53 13.38 -8.81
N GLN A 109 -8.25 13.65 -8.56
CA GLN A 109 -7.29 12.59 -8.38
C GLN A 109 -7.65 11.85 -7.09
N VAL A 110 -7.83 10.55 -7.18
CA VAL A 110 -7.86 9.68 -6.01
C VAL A 110 -6.41 9.45 -5.61
N THR A 111 -6.14 9.61 -4.33
CA THR A 111 -4.80 9.43 -3.78
C THR A 111 -4.86 8.31 -2.77
N ASP A 112 -3.83 7.49 -2.78
CA ASP A 112 -3.49 6.62 -1.68
C ASP A 112 -3.35 7.42 -0.37
N ALA A 113 -3.73 6.80 0.74
CA ALA A 113 -3.61 7.33 2.08
C ALA A 113 -2.65 6.44 2.88
N ILE A 114 -1.53 7.01 3.34
CA ILE A 114 -0.60 6.27 4.21
C ILE A 114 -1.07 6.37 5.66
N GLU A 115 -1.45 5.25 6.25
CA GLU A 115 -1.81 5.15 7.65
C GLU A 115 -0.61 4.74 8.51
N GLU A 116 -0.24 5.57 9.50
CA GLU A 116 0.77 5.17 10.49
C GLU A 116 0.10 4.47 11.67
N ILE A 117 0.36 3.17 11.82
CA ILE A 117 -0.19 2.36 12.93
C ILE A 117 0.93 2.04 13.92
N ARG A 118 0.72 2.37 15.19
CA ARG A 118 1.71 2.14 16.25
C ARG A 118 1.20 1.18 17.32
N GLY A 119 1.99 0.15 17.61
CA GLY A 119 1.86 -0.72 18.77
C GLY A 119 2.57 -0.17 20.01
N THR A 120 2.94 -1.09 20.89
CA THR A 120 3.46 -0.83 22.23
C THR A 120 4.77 -1.58 22.50
N GLY A 121 5.25 -1.54 23.74
CA GLY A 121 6.40 -2.38 24.18
C GLY A 121 5.98 -3.75 24.71
N GLN A 122 4.82 -4.26 24.32
CA GLN A 122 4.27 -5.56 24.72
C GLN A 122 3.79 -6.34 23.50
N ALA A 123 3.45 -7.61 23.68
CA ALA A 123 2.86 -8.42 22.62
C ALA A 123 1.51 -7.84 22.16
N ASP A 124 1.48 -7.34 20.94
CA ASP A 124 0.34 -6.71 20.31
C ASP A 124 -0.32 -7.60 19.24
N LYS A 125 -1.57 -7.26 18.91
CA LYS A 125 -2.29 -7.78 17.75
C LYS A 125 -2.76 -6.61 16.92
N ILE A 126 -2.12 -6.41 15.79
CA ILE A 126 -2.40 -5.30 14.87
C ILE A 126 -2.99 -5.85 13.58
N PHE A 127 -4.08 -5.21 13.17
CA PHE A 127 -4.68 -5.35 11.85
C PHE A 127 -4.61 -3.97 11.20
N GLY A 128 -4.00 -3.90 10.04
CA GLY A 128 -3.98 -2.75 9.17
C GLY A 128 -5.33 -2.49 8.52
N THR A 129 -5.32 -1.59 7.55
CA THR A 129 -6.48 -1.11 6.82
C THR A 129 -6.52 -1.75 5.44
N ASN A 130 -7.17 -1.11 4.47
CA ASN A 130 -7.12 -1.55 3.08
C ASN A 130 -6.31 -0.56 2.21
N SER A 131 -5.61 0.38 2.84
CA SER A 131 -4.70 1.36 2.23
C SER A 131 -3.27 1.00 2.59
N MET A 132 -2.28 1.67 2.01
CA MET A 132 -0.88 1.52 2.43
C MET A 132 -0.67 1.86 3.92
N ASP A 133 -0.30 0.88 4.73
CA ASP A 133 0.01 1.08 6.14
C ASP A 133 1.53 1.14 6.41
N TYR A 134 1.95 2.08 7.25
CA TYR A 134 3.25 2.05 7.93
C TYR A 134 3.08 1.54 9.37
N ILE A 135 3.24 0.23 9.56
CA ILE A 135 2.99 -0.44 10.84
C ILE A 135 4.28 -0.56 11.67
N ILE A 136 4.25 -0.05 12.90
CA ILE A 136 5.36 -0.08 13.86
C ILE A 136 4.87 -0.65 15.19
N THR A 137 5.19 -1.89 15.55
CA THR A 137 4.72 -2.45 16.83
C THR A 137 5.66 -2.15 17.99
N GLY A 138 6.96 -2.43 17.88
CA GLY A 138 7.96 -1.99 18.87
C GLY A 138 8.70 -3.15 19.52
N SER A 139 8.35 -3.52 20.75
CA SER A 139 8.93 -4.69 21.41
C SER A 139 7.82 -5.62 21.82
N GLY A 140 7.99 -6.93 21.69
CA GLY A 140 6.89 -7.86 21.97
C GLY A 140 7.11 -9.16 21.23
N ASN A 141 6.13 -10.05 21.27
CA ASN A 141 6.00 -11.07 20.23
C ASN A 141 4.67 -10.76 19.56
N ASP A 142 4.73 -9.98 18.50
CA ASP A 142 3.57 -9.32 17.92
C ASP A 142 2.93 -10.19 16.85
N GLN A 143 1.64 -9.92 16.59
CA GLN A 143 0.91 -10.45 15.44
C GLN A 143 0.47 -9.26 14.60
N ILE A 144 1.04 -9.15 13.41
CA ILE A 144 0.87 -7.98 12.53
C ILE A 144 0.31 -8.47 11.21
N ARG A 145 -0.79 -7.87 10.76
CA ARG A 145 -1.42 -8.16 9.49
C ARG A 145 -1.72 -6.85 8.77
N GLY A 146 -1.03 -6.57 7.66
CA GLY A 146 -1.20 -5.36 6.86
C GLY A 146 -2.59 -5.29 6.22
N SER A 147 -2.94 -6.34 5.47
CA SER A 147 -4.24 -6.64 4.85
C SER A 147 -4.30 -6.35 3.35
N ALA A 148 -4.52 -5.13 2.89
CA ALA A 148 -4.47 -4.79 1.46
C ALA A 148 -3.78 -3.44 1.30
N GLY A 149 -3.12 -3.23 0.15
CA GLY A 149 -2.22 -2.11 -0.07
C GLY A 149 -0.76 -2.47 0.12
N ASP A 150 0.13 -1.63 -0.39
CA ASP A 150 1.58 -1.86 -0.32
C ASP A 150 2.13 -1.49 1.07
N ASP A 151 2.02 -2.41 2.02
CA ASP A 151 2.31 -2.13 3.44
C ASP A 151 3.80 -2.16 3.77
N VAL A 152 4.21 -1.38 4.78
CA VAL A 152 5.54 -1.50 5.41
C VAL A 152 5.38 -1.96 6.85
N LEU A 153 5.81 -3.18 7.12
CA LEU A 153 5.72 -3.83 8.42
C LEU A 153 7.07 -3.77 9.15
N TYR A 154 7.09 -3.09 10.30
CA TYR A 154 8.21 -3.05 11.24
C TYR A 154 7.80 -3.62 12.60
N GLY A 155 8.08 -4.92 12.81
CA GLY A 155 7.80 -5.63 14.07
C GLY A 155 8.65 -5.13 15.24
N GLY A 156 9.90 -4.77 14.96
CA GLY A 156 10.84 -4.34 15.98
C GLY A 156 11.45 -5.54 16.71
N THR A 157 11.65 -5.47 18.02
CA THR A 157 12.32 -6.57 18.75
C THR A 157 11.33 -7.60 19.22
N GLY A 158 11.52 -8.84 18.80
CA GLY A 158 10.53 -9.84 19.14
C GLY A 158 10.79 -11.19 18.52
N GLY A 159 9.73 -11.98 18.50
CA GLY A 159 9.59 -13.16 17.66
C GLY A 159 8.22 -13.02 17.06
N ASP A 160 8.16 -12.15 16.05
CA ASP A 160 6.93 -11.58 15.55
C ASP A 160 6.33 -12.45 14.45
N ARG A 161 5.02 -12.34 14.28
CA ARG A 161 4.27 -13.07 13.25
C ARG A 161 3.68 -12.06 12.30
N LEU A 162 4.18 -12.09 11.07
CA LEU A 162 3.96 -11.06 10.08
C LEU A 162 3.13 -11.65 8.93
N TRP A 163 2.08 -10.94 8.58
CA TRP A 163 1.29 -11.13 7.38
C TRP A 163 1.30 -9.80 6.63
N GLY A 164 1.83 -9.77 5.42
CA GLY A 164 1.80 -8.56 4.59
C GLY A 164 0.36 -8.30 4.18
N GLY A 165 -0.08 -8.98 3.14
CA GLY A 165 -1.48 -9.00 2.77
C GLY A 165 -1.67 -9.30 1.31
N GLU A 166 -2.64 -8.62 0.71
CA GLU A 166 -2.71 -8.43 -0.73
C GLU A 166 -1.65 -7.40 -1.15
N ASP A 167 -1.32 -7.36 -2.44
CA ASP A 167 -0.38 -6.41 -3.03
C ASP A 167 1.09 -6.56 -2.57
N ALA A 168 1.90 -5.49 -2.60
CA ALA A 168 3.35 -5.57 -2.54
C ALA A 168 3.93 -5.07 -1.21
N ASP A 169 4.18 -5.99 -0.28
CA ASP A 169 4.56 -5.66 1.10
C ASP A 169 6.08 -5.56 1.33
N THR A 170 6.47 -4.69 2.25
CA THR A 170 7.85 -4.55 2.73
C THR A 170 7.98 -4.96 4.20
N PHE A 171 8.75 -6.02 4.46
CA PHE A 171 9.14 -6.44 5.81
C PHE A 171 10.46 -5.78 6.18
N LEU A 172 10.42 -4.80 7.07
CA LEU A 172 11.55 -3.91 7.36
C LEU A 172 12.33 -4.35 8.61
N TYR A 173 13.65 -4.52 8.46
CA TYR A 173 14.57 -4.77 9.57
C TYR A 173 15.66 -3.69 9.63
N LYS A 174 15.82 -3.12 10.82
CA LYS A 174 16.78 -2.05 11.14
C LYS A 174 17.95 -2.53 11.99
N ALA A 175 17.82 -3.66 12.67
CA ALA A 175 18.90 -4.23 13.47
C ALA A 175 18.80 -5.77 13.60
N ILE A 176 19.94 -6.45 13.76
CA ILE A 176 20.01 -7.91 13.87
C ILE A 176 19.31 -8.49 15.11
N ASN A 177 19.06 -7.67 16.14
CA ASN A 177 18.38 -8.10 17.37
C ASN A 177 16.85 -7.98 17.27
N GLU A 178 16.34 -7.54 16.12
CA GLU A 178 14.90 -7.49 15.85
C GLU A 178 14.37 -8.88 15.55
N SER A 179 15.14 -9.71 14.84
CA SER A 179 14.82 -11.11 14.57
C SER A 179 16.03 -12.03 14.82
N THR A 180 16.09 -12.65 16.00
CA THR A 180 17.27 -13.44 16.41
C THR A 180 17.14 -14.92 16.05
N VAL A 181 18.25 -15.63 15.88
CA VAL A 181 18.24 -17.10 15.66
C VAL A 181 17.50 -17.90 16.75
N LYS A 182 17.34 -17.34 17.96
CA LYS A 182 16.63 -18.03 19.06
C LYS A 182 15.13 -17.76 19.08
N ASN A 183 14.72 -16.65 18.49
CA ASN A 183 13.35 -16.15 18.47
C ASN A 183 13.22 -15.33 17.19
N PRO A 184 13.17 -16.00 16.03
CA PRO A 184 13.08 -15.31 14.75
C PRO A 184 11.63 -14.88 14.52
N ASP A 185 11.49 -13.85 13.70
CA ASP A 185 10.24 -13.49 13.09
C ASP A 185 9.86 -14.50 12.01
N ILE A 186 8.55 -14.65 11.81
CA ILE A 186 7.96 -15.54 10.83
C ILE A 186 7.01 -14.74 9.95
N ILE A 187 7.26 -14.75 8.64
CA ILE A 187 6.37 -14.20 7.61
C ILE A 187 5.52 -15.34 7.05
N TYR A 188 4.20 -15.21 7.11
CA TYR A 188 3.28 -16.32 6.89
C TYR A 188 2.63 -16.38 5.50
N ASP A 189 2.62 -15.30 4.74
CA ASP A 189 1.89 -15.18 3.47
C ASP A 189 2.74 -14.66 2.32
N TRP A 190 4.05 -14.86 2.39
CA TRP A 190 5.03 -14.42 1.40
C TRP A 190 4.57 -14.61 -0.05
N GLN A 191 4.54 -13.53 -0.81
CA GLN A 191 4.12 -13.46 -2.20
C GLN A 191 5.29 -13.11 -3.11
N HIS A 192 5.57 -13.99 -4.08
CA HIS A 192 6.54 -13.73 -5.14
C HIS A 192 5.96 -14.14 -6.49
N ILE A 193 6.05 -13.25 -7.49
CA ILE A 193 5.67 -13.57 -8.87
C ILE A 193 6.87 -14.13 -9.63
N ALA A 194 6.85 -15.45 -9.87
CA ALA A 194 7.88 -16.10 -10.67
C ALA A 194 7.86 -15.59 -12.13
N GLY A 195 8.92 -14.88 -12.55
CA GLY A 195 9.08 -14.40 -13.93
C GLY A 195 9.12 -12.87 -14.09
N GLY A 196 9.08 -12.12 -12.99
CA GLY A 196 9.28 -10.66 -12.96
C GLY A 196 8.04 -9.87 -12.55
N GLY A 197 8.22 -8.91 -11.64
CA GLY A 197 7.17 -8.09 -11.00
C GLY A 197 7.01 -8.50 -9.54
N THR A 198 7.80 -7.92 -8.63
CA THR A 198 7.79 -8.26 -7.19
C THR A 198 6.39 -8.12 -6.57
N ARG A 199 6.09 -8.91 -5.54
CA ARG A 199 5.07 -8.55 -4.55
C ARG A 199 5.77 -8.22 -3.23
N ASP A 200 6.30 -9.22 -2.53
CA ASP A 200 6.90 -8.92 -1.23
C ASP A 200 8.42 -8.72 -1.29
N VAL A 201 8.93 -7.88 -0.39
CA VAL A 201 10.37 -7.64 -0.21
C VAL A 201 10.77 -7.61 1.27
N ILE A 202 11.98 -8.07 1.56
CA ILE A 202 12.62 -7.89 2.87
C ILE A 202 13.62 -6.75 2.76
N ASP A 203 13.43 -5.68 3.52
CA ASP A 203 14.34 -4.54 3.56
C ASP A 203 15.35 -4.66 4.69
N LEU A 204 16.61 -4.87 4.31
CA LEU A 204 17.75 -4.98 5.23
C LEU A 204 18.71 -3.79 5.10
N ARG A 205 18.38 -2.77 4.29
CA ARG A 205 19.27 -1.64 3.99
C ARG A 205 19.67 -0.84 5.22
N ALA A 206 18.95 -0.96 6.34
CA ALA A 206 19.29 -0.26 7.57
C ALA A 206 20.36 -1.00 8.42
N ILE A 207 20.66 -2.26 8.11
CA ILE A 207 21.64 -3.07 8.85
C ILE A 207 23.01 -2.98 8.14
N ASP A 208 24.02 -2.49 8.86
CA ASP A 208 25.39 -2.53 8.38
C ASP A 208 25.96 -3.95 8.43
N ALA A 209 26.04 -4.58 7.26
CA ALA A 209 26.54 -5.95 7.12
C ALA A 209 28.05 -6.05 7.44
N ARG A 210 28.80 -4.94 7.44
CA ARG A 210 30.26 -4.94 7.60
C ARG A 210 30.82 -3.72 8.36
N SER A 211 30.74 -3.79 9.69
CA SER A 211 31.34 -2.80 10.61
C SER A 211 32.88 -2.61 10.52
N ASP A 212 33.59 -3.40 9.71
CA ASP A 212 35.03 -3.22 9.48
C ASP A 212 35.37 -2.17 8.41
N TYR A 213 34.37 -1.64 7.72
CA TYR A 213 34.49 -0.45 6.90
C TYR A 213 33.69 0.72 7.50
N SER A 214 33.95 1.92 6.99
CA SER A 214 33.16 3.10 7.34
C SER A 214 31.88 3.17 6.51
N GLY A 215 30.78 3.57 7.14
CA GLY A 215 29.48 3.71 6.47
C GLY A 215 28.64 2.45 6.58
N ASN A 216 27.55 2.38 5.84
CA ASN A 216 26.64 1.24 5.84
C ASN A 216 26.96 0.33 4.64
N GLN A 217 27.27 -0.95 4.87
CA GLN A 217 27.62 -1.90 3.80
C GLN A 217 26.46 -2.86 3.54
N PRO A 218 26.12 -3.12 2.26
CA PRO A 218 25.06 -4.04 1.91
C PRO A 218 25.48 -5.50 2.18
N PHE A 219 24.50 -6.36 2.44
CA PHE A 219 24.76 -7.79 2.49
C PHE A 219 25.18 -8.35 1.13
N LYS A 220 26.04 -9.37 1.15
CA LYS A 220 26.35 -10.18 -0.02
C LYS A 220 25.42 -11.39 -0.08
N TRP A 221 24.43 -11.33 -0.97
CA TRP A 221 23.57 -12.48 -1.27
C TRP A 221 24.35 -13.66 -1.84
N LEU A 222 24.16 -14.84 -1.24
CA LEU A 222 24.75 -16.11 -1.64
C LEU A 222 23.73 -17.10 -2.24
N GLY A 223 22.42 -16.83 -2.12
CA GLY A 223 21.39 -17.80 -2.45
C GLY A 223 21.43 -19.01 -1.51
N ALA A 224 21.17 -20.20 -2.05
CA ALA A 224 21.17 -21.47 -1.30
C ALA A 224 22.59 -22.05 -1.09
N THR A 225 23.57 -21.19 -0.81
CA THR A 225 24.98 -21.60 -0.57
C THR A 225 25.37 -21.29 0.87
N ASP A 226 26.13 -22.19 1.50
CA ASP A 226 26.66 -22.00 2.86
C ASP A 226 27.59 -20.78 2.98
N PHE A 227 27.65 -20.21 4.18
CA PHE A 227 28.62 -19.18 4.54
C PHE A 227 30.06 -19.66 4.30
N ASN A 228 30.84 -18.83 3.62
CA ASN A 228 32.23 -19.15 3.28
C ASN A 228 33.25 -18.49 4.22
N GLY A 229 32.78 -17.87 5.31
CA GLY A 229 33.62 -17.23 6.33
C GLY A 229 34.07 -15.82 5.98
N LYS A 230 33.35 -15.17 5.06
CA LYS A 230 33.47 -13.72 4.85
C LYS A 230 32.31 -13.05 5.59
N LYS A 231 32.59 -11.85 6.12
CA LYS A 231 31.62 -10.98 6.76
C LYS A 231 30.54 -10.48 5.81
N GLY A 232 29.38 -10.18 6.36
CA GLY A 232 28.25 -9.56 5.68
C GLY A 232 27.64 -10.46 4.61
N GLN A 233 27.47 -11.74 4.90
CA GLN A 233 26.86 -12.70 3.98
C GLN A 233 25.40 -12.94 4.34
N LEU A 234 24.57 -13.10 3.32
CA LEU A 234 23.15 -13.47 3.46
C LEU A 234 22.91 -14.71 2.61
N ASN A 235 22.27 -15.73 3.17
CA ASN A 235 21.87 -16.93 2.46
C ASN A 235 20.49 -17.40 2.92
N TYR A 236 19.98 -18.46 2.30
CA TYR A 236 18.76 -19.12 2.75
C TYR A 236 18.85 -20.64 2.60
N ASN A 237 18.12 -21.37 3.44
CA ASN A 237 18.00 -22.83 3.41
C ASN A 237 16.56 -23.28 3.68
N TYR A 238 16.26 -24.53 3.31
CA TYR A 238 15.03 -25.20 3.75
C TYR A 238 15.34 -26.06 4.96
N GLU A 239 14.63 -25.83 6.06
CA GLU A 239 14.82 -26.60 7.29
C GLU A 239 13.83 -27.77 7.38
N LYS A 240 13.95 -28.56 8.45
CA LYS A 240 13.21 -29.83 8.61
C LYS A 240 11.73 -29.65 8.91
N ASP A 241 11.34 -28.49 9.42
CA ASP A 241 9.95 -28.03 9.57
C ASP A 241 9.25 -27.85 8.21
N GLY A 242 10.02 -27.66 7.13
CA GLY A 242 9.50 -27.42 5.80
C GLY A 242 9.45 -25.95 5.42
N ASP A 243 9.94 -25.09 6.30
CA ASP A 243 9.96 -23.64 6.16
C ASP A 243 11.26 -23.18 5.49
N THR A 244 11.26 -21.91 5.08
CA THR A 244 12.41 -21.26 4.44
C THR A 244 13.06 -20.34 5.44
N HIS A 245 14.32 -20.61 5.76
CA HIS A 245 15.07 -19.85 6.74
C HIS A 245 16.13 -19.02 6.04
N ILE A 246 16.10 -17.72 6.28
CA ILE A 246 17.03 -16.74 5.75
C ILE A 246 17.99 -16.38 6.88
N TYR A 247 19.29 -16.43 6.62
CA TYR A 247 20.31 -16.20 7.62
C TYR A 247 21.29 -15.12 7.17
N GLY A 248 21.75 -14.31 8.12
CA GLY A 248 22.88 -13.41 7.92
C GLY A 248 24.06 -13.71 8.84
N ASP A 249 25.27 -13.68 8.28
CA ASP A 249 26.55 -13.78 8.99
C ASP A 249 27.33 -12.46 8.78
N LEU A 250 27.30 -11.58 9.77
CA LEU A 250 27.97 -10.28 9.78
C LEU A 250 29.43 -10.43 10.20
N ASN A 251 29.73 -11.39 11.08
CA ASN A 251 31.03 -11.47 11.75
C ASN A 251 32.04 -12.39 11.02
N GLY A 252 31.59 -13.23 10.10
CA GLY A 252 32.36 -14.14 9.27
C GLY A 252 32.72 -15.48 9.92
N ASP A 253 32.08 -15.84 11.04
CA ASP A 253 32.35 -17.10 11.76
C ASP A 253 31.58 -18.32 11.21
N LYS A 254 30.82 -18.11 10.12
CA LYS A 254 29.95 -19.11 9.47
C LYS A 254 28.76 -19.54 10.31
N LYS A 255 28.37 -18.74 11.30
CA LYS A 255 27.13 -18.92 12.03
C LYS A 255 26.21 -17.74 11.75
N ALA A 256 24.92 -18.02 11.78
CA ALA A 256 23.93 -16.96 11.68
C ALA A 256 24.00 -16.05 12.91
N ASP A 257 24.05 -14.75 12.67
CA ASP A 257 23.92 -13.68 13.66
C ASP A 257 22.44 -13.28 13.82
N PHE A 258 21.62 -13.45 12.78
CA PHE A 258 20.17 -13.26 12.77
C PHE A 258 19.49 -14.23 11.80
N GLU A 259 18.18 -14.38 11.93
CA GLU A 259 17.38 -15.31 11.14
C GLU A 259 16.01 -14.70 10.84
N ILE A 260 15.45 -14.91 9.65
CA ILE A 260 14.06 -14.59 9.29
C ILE A 260 13.46 -15.85 8.68
N VAL A 261 12.25 -16.21 9.08
CA VAL A 261 11.58 -17.43 8.59
C VAL A 261 10.41 -17.05 7.69
N LEU A 262 10.26 -17.75 6.57
CA LEU A 262 9.05 -17.74 5.76
C LEU A 262 8.33 -19.07 5.93
N ASP A 263 7.03 -19.02 6.23
CA ASP A 263 6.17 -20.20 6.35
C ASP A 263 6.13 -20.94 5.00
N GLY A 264 6.59 -22.18 5.00
CA GLY A 264 6.64 -23.03 3.83
C GLY A 264 7.91 -22.92 2.97
N LYS A 265 7.91 -23.73 1.91
CA LYS A 265 9.09 -23.99 1.08
C LYS A 265 9.15 -23.05 -0.13
N ILE A 266 9.82 -21.92 0.05
CA ILE A 266 9.87 -20.77 -0.85
C ILE A 266 11.26 -20.63 -1.46
N LYS A 267 11.33 -20.58 -2.79
CA LYS A 267 12.59 -20.33 -3.48
C LYS A 267 12.86 -18.83 -3.49
N MET A 268 13.95 -18.41 -2.85
CA MET A 268 14.38 -17.02 -2.77
C MET A 268 15.31 -16.61 -3.93
N TYR A 269 15.25 -15.34 -4.28
CA TYR A 269 16.03 -14.65 -5.30
C TYR A 269 16.71 -13.41 -4.72
N ALA A 270 17.57 -12.78 -5.52
CA ALA A 270 18.31 -11.60 -5.05
C ALA A 270 17.44 -10.34 -4.95
N ASP A 271 16.39 -10.27 -5.76
CA ASP A 271 15.42 -9.17 -5.86
C ASP A 271 14.30 -9.25 -4.81
N ASP A 272 14.23 -10.33 -4.03
CA ASP A 272 13.39 -10.42 -2.83
C ASP A 272 13.93 -9.57 -1.66
N PHE A 273 15.13 -8.99 -1.82
CA PHE A 273 15.83 -8.26 -0.78
C PHE A 273 16.24 -6.87 -1.24
N LEU A 274 15.98 -5.86 -0.40
CA LEU A 274 16.62 -4.56 -0.51
C LEU A 274 17.87 -4.58 0.38
N LEU A 275 19.06 -4.51 -0.25
CA LEU A 275 20.38 -4.67 0.40
C LEU A 275 21.25 -3.43 0.26
#